data_AF-A0A7S4HEP4-F1
#
_entry.id   AF-A0A7S4HEP4-F1
#
_cell.length_a   1.000
_cell.length_b   1.000
_cell.length_c   1.000
_cell.angle_alpha   90.00
_cell.angle_beta   90.00
_cell.angle_gamma   90.00
#
_symmetry.space_group_name_H-M   'P 1'
#
loop_
_entity.id
_entity.type
_entity.pdbx_description
1 polymer ?
#
loop_
_entity_poly.entity_id
_entity_poly.type
_entity_poly.pdbx_seq_one_letter_code
_entity_poly.pdbx_strand_id
1 'polypeptide(L)'
;QNYQSVPMLLPLLAAPAPPIQLPLVAAPAPIQQWGISTLREQIHQGHVSKVAFHADETAVEVLDVNGLQRRVMIFPECEPMLVSDLRDEHVSFAVLPPER
;
A
#
# COMPACT_ATOMS: atom_id res chain seq x y z
N GLN A 1 5.83 84.25 -9.58
CA GLN A 1 6.19 83.20 -8.61
C GLN A 1 4.94 82.68 -7.92
N ASN A 2 4.27 81.70 -8.53
CA ASN A 2 3.31 80.82 -7.86
C ASN A 2 3.25 79.54 -8.69
N TYR A 3 3.95 78.51 -8.23
CA TYR A 3 3.95 77.18 -8.84
C TYR A 3 2.74 76.42 -8.29
N GLN A 4 1.73 76.19 -9.12
CA GLN A 4 0.61 75.32 -8.76
C GLN A 4 0.85 73.95 -9.41
N SER A 5 1.38 73.03 -8.61
CA SER A 5 1.63 71.64 -8.99
C SER A 5 0.31 70.89 -9.21
N VAL A 6 0.16 70.27 -10.38
CA VAL A 6 -0.93 69.37 -10.70
C VAL A 6 -0.55 67.95 -10.25
N PRO A 7 -1.35 67.23 -9.45
CA PRO A 7 -1.02 65.86 -9.09
C PRO A 7 -1.29 64.89 -10.25
N MET A 8 -0.26 64.14 -10.65
CA MET A 8 -0.38 62.98 -11.53
C MET A 8 -1.14 61.85 -10.81
N LEU A 9 -2.24 61.39 -11.41
CA LEU A 9 -2.91 60.16 -11.01
C LEU A 9 -2.18 58.97 -11.65
N LEU A 10 -1.53 58.14 -10.84
CA LEU A 10 -1.01 56.83 -11.26
C LEU A 10 -2.17 55.85 -11.51
N PRO A 11 -2.11 55.02 -12.57
CA PRO A 11 -3.04 53.91 -12.73
C PRO A 11 -2.74 52.81 -11.70
N LEU A 12 -3.75 52.42 -10.94
CA LEU A 12 -3.75 51.29 -10.01
C LEU A 12 -3.68 50.00 -10.83
N LEU A 13 -2.51 49.35 -10.91
CA LEU A 13 -2.40 48.00 -11.46
C LEU A 13 -3.18 47.03 -10.55
N ALA A 14 -4.22 46.41 -11.10
CA ALA A 14 -4.98 45.35 -10.45
C ALA A 14 -4.08 44.13 -10.20
N ALA A 15 -4.01 43.68 -8.94
CA ALA A 15 -3.32 42.46 -8.57
C ALA A 15 -4.08 41.22 -9.11
N PRO A 16 -3.37 40.16 -9.57
CA PRO A 16 -4.02 38.91 -9.98
C PRO A 16 -4.59 38.18 -8.74
N ALA A 17 -5.85 37.75 -8.83
CA ALA A 17 -6.52 36.98 -7.79
C ALA A 17 -5.81 35.61 -7.56
N PRO A 18 -5.75 35.11 -6.32
CA PRO A 18 -5.13 33.82 -6.03
C PRO A 18 -5.98 32.66 -6.60
N PRO A 19 -5.34 31.58 -7.09
CA PRO A 19 -6.07 30.43 -7.60
C PRO A 19 -6.82 29.70 -6.47
N ILE A 20 -8.11 29.44 -6.69
CA ILE A 20 -8.95 28.63 -5.82
C ILE A 20 -8.41 27.20 -5.82
N GLN A 21 -7.91 26.73 -4.67
CA GLN A 21 -7.51 25.34 -4.47
C GLN A 21 -8.76 24.51 -4.17
N LEU A 22 -9.12 23.58 -5.06
CA LEU A 22 -10.16 22.59 -4.81
C LEU A 22 -9.64 21.55 -3.80
N PRO A 23 -10.51 21.00 -2.92
CA PRO A 23 -10.11 19.96 -1.98
C PRO A 23 -9.72 18.69 -2.75
N LEU A 24 -8.45 18.30 -2.59
CA LEU A 24 -7.87 17.08 -3.11
C LEU A 24 -8.66 15.89 -2.54
N VAL A 25 -9.43 15.20 -3.40
CA VAL A 25 -10.06 13.93 -3.04
C VAL A 25 -8.92 12.96 -2.72
N ALA A 26 -8.80 12.58 -1.44
CA ALA A 26 -7.80 11.62 -0.99
C ALA A 26 -7.99 10.31 -1.76
N ALA A 27 -7.00 9.93 -2.56
CA ALA A 27 -7.00 8.65 -3.24
C ALA A 27 -7.11 7.52 -2.19
N PRO A 28 -7.86 6.44 -2.45
CA PRO A 28 -7.86 5.28 -1.57
C PRO A 28 -6.42 4.79 -1.39
N ALA A 29 -6.01 4.55 -0.14
CA ALA A 29 -4.67 4.08 0.15
C ALA A 29 -4.40 2.78 -0.65
N PRO A 30 -3.23 2.64 -1.30
CA PRO A 30 -2.92 1.42 -2.03
C PRO A 30 -2.99 0.24 -1.07
N ILE A 31 -3.70 -0.82 -1.49
CA ILE A 31 -3.75 -2.10 -0.76
C ILE A 31 -2.31 -2.52 -0.55
N GLN A 32 -1.83 -2.47 0.69
CA GLN A 32 -0.43 -2.71 1.00
C GLN A 32 -0.08 -4.15 0.64
N GLN A 33 0.70 -4.32 -0.43
CA GLN A 33 1.19 -5.62 -0.86
C GLN A 33 2.25 -6.09 0.14
N TRP A 34 2.07 -7.28 0.71
CA TRP A 34 3.08 -7.88 1.57
C TRP A 34 4.21 -8.45 0.72
N GLY A 35 5.43 -8.25 1.20
CA GLY A 35 6.58 -9.03 0.77
C GLY A 35 6.75 -10.27 1.65
N ILE A 36 7.66 -11.15 1.25
CA ILE A 36 8.00 -12.37 2.00
C ILE A 36 8.40 -12.08 3.45
N SER A 37 9.21 -11.04 3.70
CA SER A 37 9.67 -10.69 5.05
C SER A 37 8.50 -10.29 5.96
N THR A 38 7.54 -9.53 5.42
CA THR A 38 6.33 -9.15 6.15
C THR A 38 5.48 -10.38 6.45
N LEU A 39 5.31 -11.29 5.49
CA LEU A 39 4.57 -12.53 5.72
C LEU A 39 5.19 -13.33 6.88
N ARG A 40 6.51 -13.53 6.88
CA ARG A 40 7.22 -14.25 7.96
C ARG A 40 7.01 -13.58 9.32
N GLU A 41 7.11 -12.24 9.35
CA GLU A 41 6.84 -11.49 10.57
C GLU A 41 5.41 -11.72 11.06
N GLN A 42 4.41 -11.65 10.18
CA GLN A 42 3.01 -11.89 10.56
C GLN A 42 2.76 -13.34 11.02
N ILE A 43 3.49 -14.33 10.47
CA ILE A 43 3.44 -15.73 10.92
C ILE A 43 3.94 -15.81 12.36
N HIS A 44 5.14 -15.30 12.66
CA HIS A 44 5.72 -15.32 14.00
C HIS A 44 4.97 -14.46 15.03
N GLN A 45 4.19 -13.47 14.59
CA GLN A 45 3.31 -12.69 15.45
C GLN A 45 1.95 -13.39 15.70
N GLY A 46 1.70 -14.56 15.07
CA GLY A 46 0.43 -15.27 15.21
C GLY A 46 -0.76 -14.58 14.54
N HIS A 47 -0.51 -13.68 13.59
CA HIS A 47 -1.56 -12.97 12.85
C HIS A 47 -2.07 -13.76 11.63
N VAL A 48 -1.38 -14.85 11.27
CA VAL A 48 -1.78 -15.72 10.16
C VAL A 48 -2.53 -16.94 10.69
N SER A 49 -3.73 -17.16 10.16
CA SER A 49 -4.57 -18.32 10.48
C SER A 49 -4.32 -19.49 9.55
N LYS A 50 -4.18 -19.22 8.24
CA LYS A 50 -3.94 -20.26 7.22
C LYS A 50 -3.15 -19.73 6.05
N VAL A 51 -2.33 -20.58 5.43
CA VAL A 51 -1.63 -20.28 4.18
C VAL A 51 -1.95 -21.34 3.11
N ALA A 52 -2.09 -20.93 1.86
CA ALA A 52 -2.25 -21.84 0.73
C ALA A 52 -1.21 -21.52 -0.35
N PHE A 53 -0.37 -22.49 -0.67
CA PHE A 53 0.66 -22.38 -1.70
C PHE A 53 0.06 -22.64 -3.07
N HIS A 54 0.35 -21.78 -4.05
CA HIS A 54 0.01 -22.07 -5.45
C HIS A 54 0.93 -23.16 -5.99
N ALA A 55 0.41 -24.09 -6.79
CA ALA A 55 1.19 -25.22 -7.33
C ALA A 55 2.35 -24.80 -8.24
N ASP A 56 2.33 -23.58 -8.80
CA ASP A 56 3.40 -22.97 -9.58
C ASP A 56 4.48 -22.27 -8.72
N GLU A 57 4.35 -22.30 -7.39
CA GLU A 57 5.32 -21.79 -6.42
C GLU A 57 5.66 -20.28 -6.56
N THR A 58 4.85 -19.52 -7.30
CA THR A 58 5.06 -18.07 -7.50
C THR A 58 4.31 -17.20 -6.49
N ALA A 59 3.36 -17.79 -5.76
CA ALA A 59 2.52 -17.05 -4.84
C ALA A 59 1.96 -17.94 -3.73
N VAL A 60 1.53 -17.29 -2.65
CA VAL A 60 0.76 -17.89 -1.57
C VAL A 60 -0.47 -17.03 -1.26
N GLU A 61 -1.58 -17.67 -0.99
CA GLU A 61 -2.76 -17.04 -0.39
C GLU A 61 -2.65 -17.13 1.12
N VAL A 62 -2.85 -16.02 1.81
CA VAL A 62 -2.73 -15.90 3.26
C VAL A 62 -4.07 -15.46 3.81
N LEU A 63 -4.59 -16.23 4.75
CA LEU A 63 -5.76 -15.88 5.54
C LEU A 63 -5.29 -15.40 6.91
N ASP A 64 -5.52 -14.12 7.18
CA ASP A 64 -5.25 -13.50 8.48
C ASP A 64 -6.31 -13.91 9.52
N VAL A 65 -5.98 -13.81 10.81
CA VAL A 65 -6.91 -14.05 11.93
C VAL A 65 -8.13 -13.13 11.90
N ASN A 66 -8.02 -11.95 11.28
CA ASN A 66 -9.13 -11.02 11.07
C ASN A 66 -10.03 -11.41 9.87
N GLY A 67 -9.77 -12.54 9.22
CA GLY A 67 -10.53 -13.01 8.05
C GLY A 67 -10.17 -12.32 6.74
N LEU A 68 -9.10 -11.52 6.72
CA LEU A 68 -8.62 -10.86 5.52
C LEU A 68 -7.75 -11.80 4.71
N GLN A 69 -8.14 -12.04 3.46
CA GLN A 69 -7.33 -12.81 2.51
C GLN A 69 -6.41 -11.89 1.71
N ARG A 70 -5.16 -12.33 1.52
CA ARG A 70 -4.14 -11.61 0.75
C ARG A 70 -3.32 -12.58 -0.07
N ARG A 71 -2.98 -12.18 -1.30
CA ARG A 71 -1.99 -12.88 -2.12
C ARG A 71 -0.60 -12.27 -1.89
N VAL A 72 0.38 -13.12 -1.62
CA VAL A 72 1.80 -12.74 -1.46
C VAL A 72 2.60 -13.41 -2.56
N MET A 73 3.29 -12.62 -3.38
CA MET A 73 4.19 -13.15 -4.39
C MET A 73 5.46 -13.67 -3.72
N ILE A 74 5.89 -14.86 -4.10
CA ILE A 74 7.09 -15.52 -3.58
C ILE A 74 7.95 -16.05 -4.73
N PHE A 75 9.21 -16.34 -4.42
CA PHE A 75 10.07 -17.11 -5.31
C PHE A 75 9.94 -18.59 -4.95
N PRO A 76 10.09 -19.53 -5.92
CA PRO A 76 9.97 -20.96 -5.65
C PRO A 76 10.88 -21.46 -4.51
N GLU A 77 12.09 -20.90 -4.41
CA GLU A 77 13.06 -21.27 -3.37
C GLU A 77 12.64 -20.83 -1.94
N CYS A 78 11.61 -19.99 -1.78
CA CYS A 78 11.13 -19.55 -0.48
C CYS A 78 10.16 -20.53 0.19
N GLU A 79 9.56 -21.47 -0.56
CA GLU A 79 8.59 -22.42 -0.01
C GLU A 79 9.09 -23.20 1.22
N PRO A 80 10.26 -23.88 1.18
CA PRO A 80 10.72 -24.68 2.33
C PRO A 80 11.00 -23.85 3.58
N MET A 81 11.42 -22.59 3.41
CA MET A 81 11.59 -21.64 4.51
C MET A 81 10.25 -21.31 5.14
N LEU A 82 9.24 -20.95 4.33
CA LEU A 82 7.90 -20.63 4.81
C LEU A 82 7.22 -21.82 5.48
N VAL A 83 7.34 -23.02 4.92
CA VAL A 83 6.78 -24.24 5.52
C VAL A 83 7.42 -24.50 6.89
N SER A 84 8.71 -24.19 7.05
CA SER A 84 9.38 -24.30 8.35
C SER A 84 8.79 -23.30 9.36
N ASP A 85 8.67 -22.02 9.00
CA ASP A 85 8.09 -21.00 9.88
C ASP A 85 6.63 -21.34 10.26
N LEU A 86 5.82 -21.80 9.29
CA LEU A 86 4.42 -22.18 9.52
C LEU A 86 4.30 -23.38 10.46
N ARG A 87 5.21 -24.35 10.35
CA ARG A 87 5.23 -25.50 11.26
C ARG A 87 5.62 -25.09 12.67
N ASP A 88 6.62 -24.22 12.82
CA ASP A 88 7.09 -23.76 14.13
C ASP A 88 5.98 -22.98 14.87
N GLU A 89 5.23 -22.16 14.14
CA GLU A 89 4.09 -21.40 14.67
C GLU A 89 2.75 -22.17 14.66
N HIS A 90 2.76 -23.47 14.29
CA HIS A 90 1.57 -24.33 14.22
C HIS A 90 0.43 -23.78 13.34
N VAL A 91 0.79 -23.04 12.29
CA VAL A 91 -0.14 -22.48 11.31
C VAL A 91 -0.51 -23.55 10.28
N SER A 92 -1.80 -23.68 9.99
CA SER A 92 -2.28 -24.64 8.99
C SER A 92 -1.91 -24.18 7.58
N PHE A 93 -1.47 -25.12 6.74
CA PHE A 93 -1.20 -24.82 5.33
C PHE A 93 -1.70 -25.91 4.37
N ALA A 94 -1.89 -25.53 3.10
CA ALA A 94 -2.31 -26.42 2.02
C ALA A 94 -1.67 -26.01 0.70
N VAL A 95 -1.72 -26.90 -0.30
CA VAL A 95 -1.33 -26.59 -1.69
C VAL A 95 -2.61 -26.50 -2.52
N LEU A 96 -2.75 -25.41 -3.27
CA LEU A 96 -3.83 -25.21 -4.21
C LEU A 96 -3.53 -25.99 -5.49
N PRO A 97 -4.52 -26.66 -6.09
CA PRO A 97 -4.33 -27.31 -7.39
C PRO A 97 -4.01 -26.26 -8.46
N PRO A 98 -3.30 -26.64 -9.53
CA PRO A 98 -3.09 -25.74 -10.66
C PRO A 98 -4.45 -25.37 -11.27
N GLU A 99 -4.61 -24.09 -11.61
CA GLU A 99 -5.75 -23.59 -12.37
C GLU A 99 -5.77 -24.33 -13.73
N ARG A 100 -6.89 -24.96 -14.08
CA ARG A 100 -7.03 -25.81 -15.27
C ARG A 100 -7.12 -25.02 -16.58
#